data_AF-A0A7X5JDP2-F1
#
_entry.id   AF-A0A7X5JDP2-F1
#
_cell.length_a   1.000
_cell.length_b   1.000
_cell.length_c   1.000
_cell.angle_alpha   90.00
_cell.angle_beta   90.00
_cell.angle_gamma   90.00
#
_symmetry.space_group_name_H-M   'P 1'
#
loop_
_entity.id
_entity.type
_entity.pdbx_description
1 polymer ?
#
loop_
_entity_poly.entity_id
_entity_poly.type
_entity_poly.pdbx_seq_one_letter_code
_entity_poly.pdbx_strand_id
1 'polypeptide(L)'
;MKENIPMPSGESEEEIKLKRVKELAIELSESMETFPFPGINQESYDRLKTEEEEFPGFATPIDELNEKFNQNGIKIVLGKTISSGNIMVLPSNSDDLDDNLRLKHLNKNNISDTKLLELLELCGF
;
A
#
# COMPACT_ATOMS: atom_id res chain seq x y z
N MET A 1 -17.33 38.15 28.75
CA MET A 1 -16.04 37.90 28.08
C MET A 1 -16.00 36.41 27.79
N LYS A 2 -16.06 36.02 26.51
CA LYS A 2 -15.79 34.63 26.10
C LYS A 2 -14.42 34.69 25.43
N GLU A 3 -13.43 34.05 26.02
CA GLU A 3 -12.09 33.95 25.45
C GLU A 3 -12.18 33.14 24.16
N ASN A 4 -11.91 33.81 23.04
CA ASN A 4 -11.61 33.15 21.77
C ASN A 4 -10.23 32.51 21.93
N ILE A 5 -10.21 31.21 22.20
CA ILE A 5 -9.00 30.41 22.04
C ILE A 5 -8.75 30.34 20.52
N PRO A 6 -7.62 30.86 19.99
CA PRO A 6 -7.34 30.76 18.57
C PRO A 6 -7.08 29.28 18.24
N MET A 7 -7.88 28.72 17.34
CA MET A 7 -7.52 27.47 16.68
C MET A 7 -6.19 27.66 15.95
N PRO A 8 -5.23 26.72 16.03
CA PRO A 8 -4.02 26.79 15.22
C PRO A 8 -4.40 26.78 13.74
N SER A 9 -3.74 27.64 13.00
CA SER A 9 -3.91 27.93 11.58
C SER A 9 -3.86 26.69 10.67
N GLY A 10 -4.96 26.38 10.00
CA GLY A 10 -5.00 26.31 8.52
C GLY A 10 -4.44 25.09 7.80
N GLU A 11 -4.46 23.88 8.38
CA GLU A 11 -4.23 22.65 7.58
C GLU A 11 -5.51 22.28 6.81
N SER A 12 -5.38 22.03 5.51
CA SER A 12 -6.43 21.47 4.67
C SER A 12 -6.71 20.01 5.04
N GLU A 13 -7.91 19.52 4.73
CA GLU A 13 -8.28 18.10 4.94
C GLU A 13 -7.31 17.15 4.21
N GLU A 14 -6.81 17.58 3.04
CA GLU A 14 -5.81 16.83 2.26
C GLU A 14 -4.46 16.75 2.97
N GLU A 15 -4.01 17.81 3.63
CA GLU A 15 -2.75 17.82 4.38
C GLU A 15 -2.82 16.92 5.62
N ILE A 16 -3.94 16.96 6.34
CA ILE A 16 -4.20 16.08 7.49
C ILE A 16 -4.20 14.61 7.03
N LYS A 17 -4.91 14.32 5.94
CA LYS A 17 -4.98 12.98 5.34
C LYS A 17 -3.60 12.49 4.90
N LEU A 18 -2.83 13.32 4.19
CA LEU A 18 -1.49 12.95 3.73
C LEU A 18 -0.53 12.71 4.91
N LYS A 19 -0.63 13.51 5.97
CA LYS A 19 0.16 13.32 7.18
C LYS A 19 -0.16 11.97 7.84
N ARG A 20 -1.45 11.63 7.97
CA ARG A 20 -1.87 10.34 8.52
C ARG A 20 -1.41 9.15 7.66
N VAL A 21 -1.50 9.27 6.33
CA VAL A 21 -0.95 8.27 5.40
C VAL A 21 0.54 8.05 5.64
N LYS A 22 1.31 9.14 5.78
CA LYS A 22 2.76 9.06 6.03
C LYS A 22 3.06 8.37 7.35
N GLU A 23 2.38 8.77 8.42
CA GLU A 23 2.56 8.20 9.75
C GLU A 23 2.28 6.69 9.76
N LEU A 24 1.14 6.26 9.22
CA LEU A 24 0.79 4.83 9.13
C LEU A 24 1.75 4.04 8.26
N ALA A 25 2.13 4.58 7.10
CA ALA A 25 3.03 3.88 6.19
C ALA A 25 4.42 3.68 6.81
N ILE A 26 4.93 4.69 7.52
CA ILE A 26 6.20 4.58 8.27
C ILE A 26 6.06 3.54 9.39
N GLU A 27 5.01 3.64 10.21
CA GLU A 27 4.77 2.71 11.30
C GLU A 27 4.73 1.25 10.82
N LEU A 28 3.94 0.97 9.79
CA LEU A 28 3.80 -0.39 9.24
C LEU A 28 5.10 -0.88 8.59
N SER A 29 5.84 0.00 7.91
CA SER A 29 7.11 -0.38 7.29
C SER A 29 8.23 -0.64 8.29
N GLU A 30 8.38 0.23 9.30
CA GLU A 30 9.42 0.10 10.34
C GLU A 30 9.13 -1.05 11.31
N SER A 31 7.87 -1.38 11.54
CA SER A 31 7.48 -2.53 12.38
C SER A 31 7.98 -3.87 11.80
N MET A 32 8.26 -3.92 10.49
CA MET A 32 8.54 -5.15 9.74
C MET A 32 7.45 -6.22 9.94
N GLU A 33 6.23 -5.79 10.26
CA GLU A 33 5.10 -6.67 10.45
C GLU A 33 4.75 -7.36 9.12
N THR A 34 4.43 -8.65 9.23
CA THR A 34 3.96 -9.45 8.11
C THR A 34 2.45 -9.59 8.21
N PHE A 35 1.76 -9.16 7.16
CA PHE A 35 0.31 -9.31 7.06
C PHE A 35 -0.04 -10.50 6.15
N PRO A 36 -1.15 -11.20 6.41
CA PRO A 36 -1.71 -12.14 5.44
C PRO A 36 -1.96 -11.43 4.11
N PHE A 37 -1.64 -12.09 3.00
CA PHE A 37 -1.93 -11.53 1.69
C PHE A 37 -3.44 -11.57 1.42
N PRO A 38 -4.09 -10.41 1.17
CA PRO A 38 -5.53 -10.38 0.96
C PRO A 38 -5.97 -10.84 -0.44
N GLY A 39 -5.00 -11.10 -1.33
CA GLY A 39 -5.23 -11.32 -2.76
C GLY A 39 -5.20 -10.01 -3.55
N ILE A 40 -5.16 -10.16 -4.88
CA ILE A 40 -5.25 -9.06 -5.85
C ILE A 40 -6.71 -8.91 -6.27
N ASN A 41 -7.21 -7.68 -6.42
CA ASN A 41 -8.52 -7.50 -7.04
C ASN A 41 -8.46 -7.89 -8.54
N GLN A 42 -9.56 -8.45 -9.05
CA GLN A 42 -9.59 -9.06 -10.38
C GLN A 42 -9.20 -8.07 -11.49
N GLU A 43 -9.71 -6.84 -11.42
CA GLU A 43 -9.41 -5.79 -12.41
C GLU A 43 -7.90 -5.49 -12.47
N SER A 44 -7.25 -5.39 -11.30
CA SER A 44 -5.80 -5.14 -11.23
C SER A 44 -5.02 -6.35 -11.74
N TYR A 45 -5.44 -7.57 -11.42
CA TYR A 45 -4.79 -8.78 -11.90
C TYR A 45 -4.85 -8.88 -13.43
N ASP A 46 -6.03 -8.72 -14.03
CA ASP A 46 -6.22 -8.79 -15.49
C ASP A 46 -5.38 -7.72 -16.22
N ARG A 47 -5.33 -6.53 -15.65
CA ARG A 47 -4.51 -5.43 -16.18
C ARG A 47 -3.02 -5.74 -16.09
N LEU A 48 -2.54 -6.21 -14.94
CA LEU A 48 -1.12 -6.56 -14.77
C LEU A 48 -0.72 -7.72 -15.69
N LYS A 49 -1.61 -8.68 -15.90
CA LYS A 49 -1.40 -9.77 -16.86
C LYS A 49 -1.28 -9.27 -18.29
N THR A 50 -2.10 -8.29 -18.68
CA THR A 50 -2.01 -7.65 -20.00
C THR A 50 -0.70 -6.87 -20.15
N GLU A 51 -0.30 -6.10 -19.12
CA GLU A 51 0.96 -5.35 -19.12
C GLU A 51 2.19 -6.28 -19.24
N GLU A 52 2.15 -7.47 -18.63
CA GLU A 52 3.17 -8.52 -18.78
C GLU A 52 3.33 -9.01 -20.23
N GLU A 53 2.22 -9.18 -20.97
CA GLU A 53 2.23 -9.60 -22.37
C GLU A 53 2.77 -8.50 -23.31
N GLU A 54 2.48 -7.23 -23.01
CA GLU A 54 2.99 -6.09 -23.77
C GLU A 54 4.49 -5.83 -23.52
N PHE A 55 4.97 -6.11 -22.29
CA PHE A 55 6.34 -5.83 -21.86
C PHE A 55 7.00 -7.05 -21.19
N PRO A 56 7.24 -8.14 -21.95
CA PRO A 56 7.77 -9.38 -21.38
C PRO A 56 9.16 -9.19 -20.78
N GLY A 57 9.35 -9.65 -19.54
CA GLY A 57 10.61 -9.58 -18.80
C GLY A 57 10.92 -8.24 -18.14
N PHE A 58 9.98 -7.29 -18.15
CA PHE A 58 10.15 -5.99 -17.49
C PHE A 58 9.94 -6.05 -15.97
N ALA A 59 9.12 -6.98 -15.49
CA ALA A 59 8.84 -7.21 -14.07
C ALA A 59 8.61 -8.72 -13.81
N THR A 60 8.58 -9.12 -12.54
CA THR A 60 8.19 -10.49 -12.14
C THR A 60 6.80 -10.82 -12.69
N PRO A 61 6.60 -11.97 -13.35
CA PRO A 61 5.28 -12.39 -13.84
C PRO A 61 4.22 -12.38 -12.73
N ILE A 62 3.01 -11.93 -13.04
CA ILE A 62 1.99 -11.70 -12.00
C ILE A 62 1.59 -12.98 -11.27
N ASP A 63 1.63 -14.12 -11.95
CA ASP A 63 1.33 -15.43 -11.38
C ASP A 63 2.37 -15.87 -10.36
N GLU A 64 3.64 -15.70 -10.69
CA GLU A 64 4.76 -15.98 -9.78
C GLU A 64 4.69 -15.04 -8.58
N LEU A 65 4.42 -13.76 -8.83
CA LEU A 65 4.30 -12.77 -7.77
C LEU A 65 3.13 -13.10 -6.83
N ASN A 66 1.98 -13.48 -7.37
CA ASN A 66 0.82 -13.92 -6.60
C ASN A 66 1.13 -15.16 -5.75
N GLU A 67 1.90 -16.13 -6.26
CA GLU A 67 2.35 -17.27 -5.48
C GLU A 67 3.28 -16.85 -4.33
N LYS A 68 4.28 -16.00 -4.58
CA LYS A 68 5.19 -15.47 -3.55
C LYS A 68 4.43 -14.80 -2.42
N PHE A 69 3.44 -13.97 -2.74
CA PHE A 69 2.59 -13.30 -1.77
C PHE A 69 1.73 -14.28 -0.96
N ASN A 70 1.12 -15.27 -1.60
CA ASN A 70 0.33 -16.28 -0.90
C ASN A 70 1.17 -17.11 0.08
N GLN A 71 2.42 -17.42 -0.27
CA GLN A 71 3.30 -18.22 0.58
C GLN A 71 3.87 -17.44 1.76
N ASN A 72 4.18 -16.16 1.57
CA ASN A 72 4.99 -15.39 2.52
C ASN A 72 4.24 -14.25 3.23
N GLY A 73 3.03 -13.93 2.79
CA GLY A 73 2.34 -12.71 3.21
C GLY A 73 2.95 -11.46 2.59
N ILE A 74 2.62 -10.30 3.15
CA ILE A 74 3.05 -9.00 2.67
C ILE A 74 3.76 -8.19 3.77
N LYS A 75 4.71 -7.36 3.35
CA LYS A 75 5.26 -6.25 4.14
C LYS A 75 5.04 -4.92 3.41
N ILE A 76 4.90 -3.84 4.17
CA ILE A 76 4.80 -2.47 3.63
C ILE A 76 6.20 -1.92 3.36
N VAL A 77 6.40 -1.39 2.15
CA VAL A 77 7.66 -0.75 1.74
C VAL A 77 7.38 0.64 1.20
N LEU A 78 8.22 1.60 1.60
CA LEU A 78 8.11 2.99 1.21
C LEU A 78 9.01 3.28 0.01
N GLY A 79 8.45 3.90 -1.04
CA GLY A 79 9.24 4.51 -2.09
C GLY A 79 10.00 5.76 -1.61
N LYS A 80 10.84 6.32 -2.49
CA LYS A 80 11.70 7.50 -2.20
C LYS A 80 10.93 8.72 -1.68
N THR A 81 9.67 8.87 -2.07
CA THR A 81 8.79 9.93 -1.59
C THR A 81 7.53 9.29 -1.06
N ILE A 82 7.25 9.50 0.22
CA ILE A 82 6.05 8.95 0.86
C ILE A 82 4.84 9.78 0.42
N SER A 83 4.19 9.29 -0.64
CA SER A 83 2.89 9.71 -1.13
C SER A 83 2.04 8.45 -1.35
N SER A 84 0.72 8.58 -1.39
CA SER A 84 -0.19 7.43 -1.56
C SER A 84 0.13 6.56 -2.78
N GLY A 85 0.68 7.15 -3.84
CA GLY A 85 1.08 6.45 -5.07
C GLY A 85 2.41 5.69 -5.00
N ASN A 86 3.20 5.90 -3.96
CA ASN A 86 4.56 5.37 -3.80
C ASN A 86 4.70 4.42 -2.58
N ILE A 87 3.58 4.05 -1.96
CA ILE A 87 3.54 3.00 -0.96
C ILE A 87 3.26 1.69 -1.67
N MET A 88 4.14 0.72 -1.45
CA MET A 88 4.12 -0.57 -2.13
C MET A 88 4.09 -1.68 -1.10
N VAL A 89 3.76 -2.88 -1.56
CA VAL A 89 3.87 -4.12 -0.80
C VAL A 89 4.78 -5.08 -1.52
N LEU A 90 5.60 -5.79 -0.75
CA LEU A 90 6.46 -6.88 -1.22
C LEU A 90 6.10 -8.16 -0.45
N PRO A 91 6.40 -9.35 -1.00
CA PRO A 91 6.43 -10.57 -0.22
C PRO A 91 7.34 -10.36 1.00
N SER A 92 6.93 -10.82 2.18
CA SER A 92 7.67 -10.52 3.41
C SER A 92 9.14 -10.96 3.39
N ASN A 93 9.44 -12.03 2.65
CA ASN A 93 10.78 -12.58 2.48
C ASN A 93 11.57 -12.02 1.28
N SER A 94 10.99 -11.11 0.49
CA SER A 94 11.64 -10.52 -0.69
C SER A 94 12.14 -9.11 -0.39
N ASP A 95 13.34 -8.80 -0.85
CA ASP A 95 13.88 -7.44 -0.90
C ASP A 95 14.03 -6.94 -2.34
N ASP A 96 13.56 -7.74 -3.32
CA ASP A 96 13.54 -7.36 -4.72
C ASP A 96 12.39 -6.37 -4.95
N LEU A 97 12.73 -5.19 -5.45
CA LEU A 97 11.75 -4.16 -5.74
C LEU A 97 10.89 -4.51 -6.96
N ASP A 98 11.29 -5.46 -7.81
CA ASP A 98 10.47 -5.92 -8.92
C ASP A 98 9.35 -6.88 -8.43
N ASP A 99 9.48 -7.44 -7.22
CA ASP A 99 8.45 -8.22 -6.54
C ASP A 99 7.44 -7.32 -5.80
N ASN A 100 6.97 -6.23 -6.42
CA ASN A 100 6.08 -5.27 -5.77
C ASN A 100 4.65 -5.24 -6.33
N LEU A 101 3.70 -4.90 -5.47
CA LEU A 101 2.39 -4.39 -5.87
C LEU A 101 2.13 -3.04 -5.21
N ARG A 102 1.28 -2.23 -5.83
CA ARG A 102 0.73 -1.02 -5.19
C ARG A 102 -0.43 -1.39 -4.29
N LEU A 103 -0.65 -0.61 -3.24
CA LEU A 103 -1.78 -0.81 -2.31
C LEU A 103 -3.13 -0.94 -3.01
N LYS A 104 -3.36 -0.16 -4.08
CA LYS A 104 -4.59 -0.20 -4.89
C LYS A 104 -4.87 -1.54 -5.57
N HIS A 105 -3.88 -2.40 -5.71
CA HIS A 105 -4.05 -3.72 -6.33
C HIS A 105 -4.62 -4.74 -5.33
N LEU A 106 -4.55 -4.47 -4.02
CA LEU A 106 -4.98 -5.41 -3.00
C LEU A 106 -6.51 -5.50 -2.90
N ASN A 107 -7.01 -6.68 -2.55
CA ASN A 107 -8.43 -6.89 -2.26
C ASN A 107 -8.77 -6.46 -0.82
N LYS A 108 -9.19 -5.20 -0.65
CA LYS A 108 -9.51 -4.62 0.66
C LYS A 108 -10.54 -5.41 1.49
N ASN A 109 -11.43 -6.17 0.85
CA ASN A 109 -12.48 -6.92 1.55
C ASN A 109 -11.92 -8.09 2.38
N ASN A 110 -10.68 -8.51 2.11
CA ASN A 110 -10.01 -9.60 2.80
C ASN A 110 -8.99 -9.12 3.84
N ILE A 111 -8.93 -7.81 4.12
CA ILE A 111 -8.00 -7.24 5.11
C ILE A 111 -8.70 -7.15 6.46
N SER A 112 -8.16 -7.87 7.45
CA SER A 112 -8.63 -7.81 8.84
C SER A 112 -7.84 -6.86 9.72
N ASP A 113 -6.61 -6.51 9.33
CA ASP A 113 -5.79 -5.58 10.09
C ASP A 113 -6.30 -4.14 9.93
N THR A 114 -6.60 -3.49 11.06
CA THR A 114 -7.25 -2.18 11.06
C THR A 114 -6.34 -1.07 10.55
N LYS A 115 -5.02 -1.15 10.80
CA LYS A 115 -4.09 -0.09 10.38
C LYS A 115 -3.80 -0.18 8.89
N LEU A 116 -3.62 -1.40 8.38
CA LEU A 116 -3.49 -1.65 6.95
C LEU A 116 -4.76 -1.23 6.21
N LEU A 117 -5.94 -1.57 6.72
CA LEU A 117 -7.21 -1.14 6.13
C LEU A 117 -7.35 0.39 6.13
N GLU A 118 -7.06 1.05 7.26
CA GLU A 118 -7.06 2.52 7.36
C GLU A 118 -6.11 3.14 6.32
N LEU A 119 -4.91 2.58 6.14
CA LEU A 119 -3.95 3.07 5.15
C LEU A 119 -4.51 2.97 3.73
N LEU A 120 -5.19 1.87 3.36
CA LEU A 120 -5.80 1.71 2.05
C LEU A 120 -6.94 2.72 1.82
N GLU A 121 -7.82 2.91 2.80
CA GLU A 121 -8.94 3.86 2.73
C GLU A 121 -8.46 5.30 2.58
N LEU A 122 -7.42 5.68 3.34
CA LEU A 122 -6.80 7.00 3.22
C LEU A 122 -6.06 7.18 1.89
N CYS A 123 -5.67 6.13 1.18
CA CYS A 123 -5.11 6.29 -0.16
C CYS A 123 -6.19 6.49 -1.24
N GLY A 124 -7.46 6.18 -0.95
CA GLY A 124 -8.60 6.50 -1.81
C GLY A 124 -8.78 5.57 -3.01
N PHE A 125 -8.59 4.26 -2.83
CA PHE A 125 -8.72 3.24 -3.87
C PHE A 125 -10.01 2.40 -3.78
#